data_AF-A0A3R9P3G3-F1
#
_entry.id   AF-A0A3R9P3G3-F1
#
_cell.length_a   1.000
_cell.length_b   1.000
_cell.length_c   1.000
_cell.angle_alpha   90.00
_cell.angle_beta   90.00
_cell.angle_gamma   90.00
#
_symmetry.space_group_name_H-M   'P 1'
#
loop_
_entity.id
_entity.type
_entity.pdbx_description
1 polymer ?
#
loop_
_entity_poly.entity_id
_entity_poly.type
_entity_poly.pdbx_seq_one_letter_code
_entity_poly.pdbx_strand_id
1 'polypeptide(L)'
;MRISLPSRPAAVATFAALLLFITACWAGITSNLLIEPGKQFVLGGGQLGGFKVEAHNVGKVPVEFKERPRGGGIFGKTTLAPGERGTLRFMAGSTALLLNPSAQQAKVDLKITGDTRLSMTYEPNGQL
;
A
#
# COMPACT_ATOMS: atom_id res chain seq x y z
N MET A 1 -16.22 -70.29 0.43
CA MET A 1 -14.99 -69.61 0.89
C MET A 1 -14.99 -68.20 0.29
N ARG A 2 -15.30 -67.17 1.08
CA ARG A 2 -15.43 -65.77 0.63
C ARG A 2 -14.10 -65.06 0.92
N ILE A 3 -13.46 -64.52 -0.11
CA ILE A 3 -12.24 -63.70 0.03
C ILE A 3 -12.67 -62.24 -0.07
N SER A 4 -12.63 -61.53 1.05
CA SER A 4 -12.92 -60.10 1.16
C SER A 4 -11.68 -59.26 0.81
N LEU A 5 -11.83 -58.33 -0.13
CA LEU A 5 -10.84 -57.29 -0.45
C LEU A 5 -10.85 -56.21 0.63
N PRO A 6 -9.68 -55.71 1.10
CA PRO A 6 -9.64 -54.58 2.01
C PRO A 6 -9.86 -53.25 1.25
N SER A 7 -11.00 -52.61 1.50
CA SER A 7 -11.23 -51.22 1.18
C SER A 7 -10.36 -50.35 2.09
N ARG A 8 -9.49 -49.52 1.50
CA ARG A 8 -8.65 -48.55 2.23
C ARG A 8 -9.28 -47.15 2.13
N PRO A 9 -10.10 -46.69 3.10
CA PRO A 9 -10.64 -45.34 3.11
C PRO A 9 -9.66 -44.30 3.69
N ALA A 10 -8.40 -44.67 3.95
CA ALA A 10 -7.44 -43.81 4.66
C ALA A 10 -6.65 -42.85 3.76
N ALA A 11 -6.63 -43.05 2.44
CA ALA A 11 -5.82 -42.23 1.54
C ALA A 11 -6.48 -40.90 1.11
N VAL A 12 -7.81 -40.78 1.26
CA VAL A 12 -8.57 -39.62 0.76
C VAL A 12 -8.65 -38.48 1.79
N ALA A 13 -8.56 -38.80 3.08
CA ALA A 13 -8.70 -37.81 4.16
C ALA A 13 -7.48 -36.87 4.32
N THR A 14 -6.29 -37.30 3.91
CA THR A 14 -5.05 -36.52 4.11
C THR A 14 -4.86 -35.42 3.07
N PHE A 15 -5.49 -35.51 1.90
CA PHE A 15 -5.35 -34.52 0.82
C PHE A 15 -6.27 -33.29 1.01
N ALA A 16 -7.41 -33.47 1.69
CA ALA A 16 -8.37 -32.39 1.92
C ALA A 16 -7.92 -31.40 3.03
N ALA A 17 -7.08 -31.84 3.97
CA ALA A 17 -6.57 -30.99 5.04
C ALA A 17 -5.45 -30.02 4.59
N LEU A 18 -4.79 -30.29 3.45
CA LEU A 18 -3.69 -29.46 2.94
C LEU A 18 -4.18 -28.25 2.09
N LEU A 19 -5.44 -28.28 1.62
CA LEU A 19 -6.00 -27.26 0.73
C LEU A 19 -6.61 -26.04 1.45
N LEU A 20 -6.66 -26.03 2.78
CA LEU A 20 -7.30 -24.97 3.57
C LEU A 20 -6.37 -23.79 3.96
N PHE A 21 -5.08 -23.80 3.59
CA PHE A 21 -4.11 -22.82 4.09
C PHE A 21 -3.72 -21.68 3.14
N ILE A 22 -4.35 -21.51 1.97
CA ILE A 22 -3.95 -20.46 1.02
C ILE A 22 -5.13 -19.60 0.58
N THR A 23 -5.89 -19.05 1.53
CA THR A 23 -6.63 -17.81 1.30
C THR A 23 -5.82 -16.64 1.85
N ALA A 24 -4.64 -16.40 1.26
CA ALA A 24 -3.96 -15.13 1.47
C ALA A 24 -4.84 -14.04 0.85
N CYS A 25 -5.77 -13.47 1.63
CA CYS A 25 -6.42 -12.21 1.28
C CYS A 25 -5.28 -11.21 1.05
N TRP A 26 -5.03 -10.89 -0.22
CA TRP A 26 -4.20 -9.76 -0.61
C TRP A 26 -4.95 -8.49 -0.22
N ALA A 27 -5.01 -8.21 1.09
CA ALA A 27 -5.71 -7.08 1.66
C ALA A 27 -4.92 -5.81 1.30
N GLY A 28 -5.42 -5.08 0.32
CA GLY A 28 -4.96 -3.74 0.01
C GLY A 28 -5.84 -2.69 0.67
N ILE A 29 -5.28 -1.51 0.95
CA ILE A 29 -6.05 -0.34 1.36
C ILE A 29 -6.36 0.48 0.11
N THR A 30 -7.63 0.85 -0.07
CA THR A 30 -8.03 1.83 -1.08
C THR A 30 -8.44 3.14 -0.40
N SER A 31 -8.01 4.27 -0.92
CA SER A 31 -8.32 5.59 -0.34
C SER A 31 -8.59 6.61 -1.43
N ASN A 32 -9.65 7.42 -1.25
CA ASN A 32 -9.84 8.66 -2.00
C ASN A 32 -9.27 9.80 -1.16
N LEU A 33 -7.96 10.05 -1.31
CA LEU A 33 -7.22 10.98 -0.49
C LEU A 33 -7.49 12.44 -0.90
N LEU A 34 -7.72 13.31 0.07
CA LEU A 34 -7.84 14.76 -0.10
C LEU A 34 -6.70 15.44 0.66
N ILE A 35 -5.96 16.32 0.00
CA ILE A 35 -4.84 17.04 0.63
C ILE A 35 -5.08 18.53 0.50
N GLU A 36 -5.20 19.22 1.63
CA GLU A 36 -5.40 20.67 1.66
C GLU A 36 -4.22 21.43 1.04
N PRO A 37 -4.43 22.66 0.57
CA PRO A 37 -3.36 23.53 0.10
C PRO A 37 -2.21 23.65 1.11
N GLY A 38 -0.97 23.53 0.64
CA GLY A 38 0.21 23.71 1.48
C GLY A 38 0.44 22.60 2.52
N LYS A 39 -0.33 21.50 2.47
CA LYS A 39 -0.16 20.33 3.36
C LYS A 39 0.37 19.12 2.61
N GLN A 40 0.95 18.21 3.39
CA GLN A 40 1.36 16.89 2.96
C GLN A 40 0.61 15.81 3.74
N PHE A 41 0.25 14.74 3.05
CA PHE A 41 -0.19 13.51 3.67
C PHE A 41 1.00 12.59 3.90
N VAL A 42 1.10 12.05 5.11
CA VAL A 42 2.22 11.27 5.61
C VAL A 42 1.76 9.85 5.86
N LEU A 43 2.38 8.88 5.19
CA LEU A 43 1.97 7.47 5.21
C LEU A 43 3.14 6.55 5.56
N GLY A 44 2.97 5.71 6.57
CA GLY A 44 4.00 4.79 7.07
C GLY A 44 4.95 5.46 8.07
N GLY A 45 6.15 4.90 8.20
CA GLY A 45 7.19 5.37 9.13
C GLY A 45 7.49 4.47 10.32
N GLY A 46 7.10 3.19 10.28
CA GLY A 46 7.35 2.25 11.38
C GLY A 46 7.05 0.79 11.06
N GLN A 47 6.50 0.51 9.89
CA GLN A 47 6.21 -0.82 9.39
C GLN A 47 7.49 -1.64 9.16
N LEU A 48 7.41 -2.97 9.34
CA LEU A 48 8.55 -3.88 9.17
C LEU A 48 8.83 -4.21 7.70
N GLY A 49 7.79 -4.25 6.87
CA GLY A 49 7.90 -4.55 5.44
C GLY A 49 7.81 -3.29 4.56
N GLY A 50 8.22 -3.41 3.30
CA GLY A 50 7.96 -2.38 2.30
C GLY A 50 6.49 -2.36 1.89
N PHE A 51 6.08 -1.27 1.25
CA PHE A 51 4.73 -1.12 0.69
C PHE A 51 4.76 -0.49 -0.70
N LYS A 52 3.71 -0.74 -1.47
CA LYS A 52 3.50 -0.23 -2.82
C LYS A 52 2.26 0.66 -2.82
N VAL A 53 2.36 1.82 -3.46
CA VAL A 53 1.26 2.76 -3.69
C VAL A 53 1.03 2.87 -5.20
N GLU A 54 -0.14 2.44 -5.64
CA GLU A 54 -0.70 2.79 -6.95
C GLU A 54 -1.53 4.05 -6.76
N ALA A 55 -1.15 5.14 -7.44
CA ALA A 55 -1.78 6.44 -7.29
C ALA A 55 -2.35 6.92 -8.63
N HIS A 56 -3.50 7.59 -8.56
CA HIS A 56 -4.12 8.28 -9.69
C HIS A 56 -4.53 9.68 -9.24
N ASN A 57 -3.94 10.71 -9.83
CA ASN A 57 -4.31 12.08 -9.55
C ASN A 57 -5.63 12.41 -10.26
N VAL A 58 -6.74 12.34 -9.52
CA VAL A 58 -8.08 12.69 -10.02
C VAL A 58 -8.45 14.16 -9.72
N GLY A 59 -7.51 14.92 -9.17
CA GLY A 59 -7.66 16.32 -8.86
C GLY A 59 -7.33 17.24 -10.04
N LYS A 60 -7.28 18.53 -9.76
CA LYS A 60 -6.97 19.59 -10.75
C LYS A 60 -5.56 20.17 -10.60
N VAL A 61 -4.83 19.74 -9.57
CA VAL A 61 -3.49 20.26 -9.23
C VAL A 61 -2.46 19.12 -9.20
N PRO A 62 -1.18 19.41 -9.48
CA PRO A 62 -0.12 18.41 -9.36
C PRO A 62 0.09 17.97 -7.90
N VAL A 63 0.52 16.72 -7.72
CA VAL A 63 0.86 16.15 -6.40
C VAL A 63 2.26 15.58 -6.45
N GLU A 64 3.11 16.02 -5.54
CA GLU A 64 4.48 15.51 -5.43
C GLU A 64 4.53 14.31 -4.50
N PHE A 65 5.30 13.29 -4.88
CA PHE A 65 5.57 12.11 -4.08
C PHE A 65 7.04 12.09 -3.69
N LYS A 66 7.32 12.04 -2.39
CA LYS A 66 8.66 11.92 -1.82
C LYS A 66 8.73 10.72 -0.89
N GLU A 67 9.94 10.25 -0.62
CA GLU A 67 10.24 9.23 0.37
C GLU A 67 11.17 9.79 1.43
N ARG A 68 10.84 9.53 2.70
CA ARG A 68 11.72 9.74 3.85
C ARG A 68 12.08 8.35 4.42
N PRO A 69 13.25 7.80 4.09
CA PRO A 69 13.70 6.53 4.65
C PRO A 69 13.89 6.59 6.16
N ARG A 70 13.90 5.43 6.84
CA ARG A 70 14.17 5.35 8.28
C ARG A 70 15.52 5.95 8.69
N GLY A 71 16.51 5.94 7.78
CA GLY A 71 17.83 6.55 7.99
C GLY A 71 17.88 8.07 7.84
N GLY A 72 16.73 8.72 7.57
CA GLY A 72 16.65 10.16 7.33
C GLY A 72 16.82 10.55 5.87
N GLY A 73 16.85 11.86 5.62
CA GLY A 73 16.82 12.44 4.27
C GLY A 73 15.43 12.42 3.65
N ILE A 74 15.22 13.28 2.65
CA ILE A 74 13.99 13.31 1.86
C ILE A 74 14.37 13.27 0.39
N PHE A 75 13.83 12.29 -0.34
CA PHE A 75 14.14 12.05 -1.74
C PHE A 75 12.88 12.18 -2.59
N GLY A 76 12.95 12.98 -3.65
CA GLY A 76 11.88 13.05 -4.64
C GLY A 76 11.73 11.72 -5.39
N LYS A 77 10.48 11.27 -5.57
CA LYS A 77 10.19 10.09 -6.41
C LYS A 77 9.54 10.49 -7.74
N THR A 78 8.45 11.25 -7.69
CA THR A 78 7.75 11.73 -8.90
C THR A 78 6.80 12.88 -8.56
N THR A 79 6.30 13.57 -9.58
CA THR A 79 5.18 14.50 -9.48
C THR A 79 4.11 14.02 -10.46
N LEU A 80 2.89 13.78 -9.98
CA LEU A 80 1.77 13.39 -10.83
C LEU A 80 0.95 14.62 -11.20
N ALA A 81 0.91 14.96 -12.48
CA ALA A 81 0.00 15.97 -13.02
C ALA A 81 -1.47 15.48 -12.95
N PRO A 82 -2.46 16.38 -13.11
CA PRO A 82 -3.87 15.99 -13.19
C PRO A 82 -4.12 14.90 -14.24
N GLY A 83 -4.82 13.83 -13.86
CA GLY A 83 -5.12 12.66 -14.68
C GLY A 83 -4.00 11.61 -14.74
N GLU A 84 -2.80 11.91 -14.24
CA GLU A 84 -1.68 10.97 -14.29
C GLU A 84 -1.76 9.88 -13.22
N ARG A 85 -1.11 8.76 -13.53
CA ARG A 85 -1.00 7.59 -12.65
C ARG A 85 0.46 7.24 -12.40
N GLY A 86 0.74 6.73 -11.20
CA GLY A 86 2.05 6.26 -10.81
C GLY A 86 1.99 5.02 -9.96
N THR A 87 2.99 4.16 -10.06
CA THR A 87 3.20 3.05 -9.12
C THR A 87 4.53 3.25 -8.42
N LEU A 88 4.48 3.43 -7.10
CA LEU A 88 5.61 3.78 -6.27
C LEU A 88 5.83 2.69 -5.23
N ARG A 89 7.10 2.35 -4.98
CA ARG A 89 7.51 1.43 -3.93
C ARG A 89 8.30 2.18 -2.87
N PHE A 90 8.01 1.86 -1.62
CA PHE A 90 8.63 2.43 -0.44
C PHE A 90 9.22 1.30 0.40
N MET A 91 10.41 1.53 0.93
CA MET A 91 11.15 0.52 1.69
C MET A 91 10.55 0.29 3.09
N ALA A 92 11.02 -0.78 3.75
CA ALA A 92 10.70 -1.04 5.15
C ALA A 92 11.06 0.16 6.03
N GLY A 93 10.14 0.55 6.91
CA GLY A 93 10.29 1.71 7.79
C GLY A 93 10.30 3.09 7.09
N SER A 94 10.20 3.15 5.75
CA SER A 94 10.12 4.43 5.04
C SER A 94 8.75 5.10 5.24
N THR A 95 8.74 6.41 5.10
CA THR A 95 7.54 7.25 5.05
C THR A 95 7.33 7.74 3.64
N ALA A 96 6.13 7.59 3.10
CA ALA A 96 5.69 8.23 1.88
C ALA A 96 5.10 9.61 2.21
N LEU A 97 5.59 10.64 1.52
CA LEU A 97 5.10 12.00 1.64
C LEU A 97 4.40 12.36 0.34
N LEU A 98 3.11 12.69 0.42
CA LEU A 98 2.30 13.15 -0.70
C LEU A 98 2.00 14.62 -0.48
N LEU A 99 2.64 15.51 -1.23
CA LEU A 99 2.59 16.94 -1.00
C LEU A 99 1.65 17.61 -1.99
N ASN A 100 0.84 18.54 -1.49
CA ASN A 100 0.10 19.47 -2.31
C ASN A 100 0.76 20.86 -2.24
N PRO A 101 1.62 21.22 -3.20
CA PRO A 101 2.26 22.53 -3.23
C PRO A 101 1.33 23.65 -3.72
N SER A 102 0.12 23.32 -4.17
CA SER A 102 -0.78 24.27 -4.82
C SER A 102 -1.68 25.01 -3.82
N ALA A 103 -2.31 26.09 -4.29
CA ALA A 103 -3.30 26.86 -3.54
C ALA A 103 -4.72 26.23 -3.54
N GLN A 104 -4.91 25.08 -4.21
CA GLN A 104 -6.19 24.36 -4.28
C GLN A 104 -6.04 22.96 -3.69
N GLN A 105 -7.12 22.37 -3.20
CA GLN A 105 -7.12 21.01 -2.67
C GLN A 105 -6.76 19.98 -3.75
N ALA A 106 -5.85 19.07 -3.41
CA ALA A 106 -5.51 17.93 -4.25
C ALA A 106 -6.42 16.75 -3.95
N LYS A 107 -6.68 15.92 -4.96
CA LYS A 107 -7.47 14.69 -4.85
C LYS A 107 -6.74 13.55 -5.55
N VAL A 108 -6.45 12.48 -4.81
CA VAL A 108 -5.68 11.35 -5.33
C VAL A 108 -6.34 10.05 -4.90
N ASP A 109 -6.62 9.18 -5.86
CA ASP A 109 -7.05 7.82 -5.57
C ASP A 109 -5.82 6.94 -5.36
N LEU A 110 -5.79 6.22 -4.23
CA LEU A 110 -4.70 5.36 -3.84
C LEU A 110 -5.18 3.92 -3.70
N LYS A 111 -4.33 3.00 -4.15
CA LYS A 111 -4.38 1.58 -3.79
C LYS A 111 -3.02 1.17 -3.21
N ILE A 112 -3.04 0.72 -1.97
CA ILE A 112 -1.85 0.41 -1.18
C ILE A 112 -1.82 -1.09 -0.92
N THR A 113 -0.66 -1.70 -1.11
CA THR A 113 -0.42 -3.15 -0.93
C THR A 113 0.95 -3.40 -0.31
N GLY A 114 1.20 -4.59 0.23
CA GLY A 114 2.42 -4.92 0.97
C GLY A 114 2.17 -4.88 2.48
N ASP A 115 3.11 -4.36 3.27
CA ASP A 115 2.86 -4.14 4.70
C ASP A 115 1.95 -2.92 4.89
N THR A 116 0.70 -3.17 5.24
CA THR A 116 -0.34 -2.15 5.41
C THR A 116 -0.52 -1.68 6.85
N ARG A 117 0.36 -2.08 7.78
CA ARG A 117 0.42 -1.55 9.15
C ARG A 117 1.06 -0.16 9.16
N LEU A 118 0.40 0.78 8.49
CA LEU A 118 0.90 2.11 8.22
C LEU A 118 0.21 3.14 9.11
N SER A 119 0.98 4.03 9.71
CA SER A 119 0.46 5.27 10.30
C SER A 119 0.06 6.25 9.20
N MET A 120 -0.91 7.10 9.52
CA MET A 120 -1.43 8.14 8.61
C MET A 120 -1.57 9.44 9.38
N THR A 121 -1.04 10.53 8.85
CA THR A 121 -1.23 11.89 9.41
C THR A 121 -1.15 12.95 8.32
N TYR A 122 -1.43 14.20 8.69
CA TYR A 122 -1.21 15.38 7.86
C TYR A 122 -0.23 16.33 8.54
N GLU A 123 0.61 16.96 7.75
CA GLU A 123 1.59 17.95 8.17
C GLU A 123 1.59 19.14 7.21
N PRO A 124 2.05 20.32 7.63
CA PRO A 124 2.52 21.37 6.71
C PRO A 124 3.60 20.82 5.76
N ASN A 125 3.58 21.28 4.51
CA ASN A 125 4.64 20.99 3.57
C ASN A 125 6.01 21.43 4.12
N GLY A 126 7.02 20.57 3.96
CA GLY A 126 8.39 20.90 4.37
C GLY A 126 8.71 20.64 5.84
N GLN A 127 7.75 20.16 6.64
CA GLN A 127 8.04 19.64 7.97
C GLN A 127 8.90 18.36 7.85
N LEU A 128 10.06 18.37 8.52
CA LEU A 128 11.10 17.33 8.48
C LEU A 128 10.85 16.22 9.51
#